data_AF-A0A060C830-F1
#
_entry.id   AF-A0A060C830-F1
#
_cell.length_a   1.000
_cell.length_b   1.000
_cell.length_c   1.000
_cell.angle_alpha   90.00
_cell.angle_beta   90.00
_cell.angle_gamma   90.00
#
_symmetry.space_group_name_H-M   'P 1'
#
loop_
_entity.id
_entity.type
_entity.pdbx_description
1 polymer ?
#
loop_
_entity_poly.entity_id
_entity_poly.type
_entity_poly.pdbx_seq_one_letter_code
_entity_poly.pdbx_strand_id
1 'polypeptide(L)'
;MDFLEPRSDASRYRLLVVPTLFPVTDAQAAWLEAYVRDGGTLVVGPLTGMSDASLRVVTGGYPGVLRELLGVRGEEIHPLAPQETRTLSDGTVVEEWTELLAATDAEVLA
;
A
#
# COMPACT_ATOMS: atom_id res chain seq x y z
N MET A 1 -18.72 8.30 -0.60
CA MET A 1 -17.62 7.35 -0.91
C MET A 1 -18.07 6.63 -2.16
N ASP A 2 -17.20 6.59 -3.17
CA ASP A 2 -17.48 5.92 -4.44
C ASP A 2 -16.45 4.80 -4.64
N PHE A 3 -16.85 3.76 -5.36
CA PHE A 3 -15.95 2.69 -5.77
C PHE A 3 -15.54 2.92 -7.22
N LEU A 4 -14.24 2.84 -7.49
CA LEU A 4 -13.68 3.02 -8.81
C LEU A 4 -12.99 1.74 -9.24
N GLU A 5 -13.18 1.37 -10.50
CA GLU A 5 -12.31 0.36 -11.10
C GLU A 5 -10.90 0.95 -11.26
N PRO A 6 -9.83 0.18 -10.98
CA PRO A 6 -8.48 0.64 -11.21
C PRO A 6 -8.30 1.18 -12.63
N ARG A 7 -7.61 2.32 -12.77
CA ARG A 7 -7.41 3.07 -14.03
C ARG A 7 -8.62 3.85 -14.55
N SER A 8 -9.73 3.89 -13.81
CA SER A 8 -10.80 4.86 -14.10
C SER A 8 -10.32 6.29 -13.87
N ASP A 9 -11.05 7.26 -14.43
CA ASP A 9 -10.78 8.67 -14.15
C ASP A 9 -10.97 8.97 -12.64
N ALA A 10 -9.86 9.30 -11.99
CA ALA A 10 -9.82 9.66 -10.57
C ALA A 10 -9.63 11.17 -10.34
N SER A 11 -9.57 11.99 -11.40
CA SER A 11 -9.25 13.42 -11.31
C SER A 11 -10.20 14.22 -10.42
N ARG A 12 -11.45 13.76 -10.27
CA ARG A 12 -12.45 14.38 -9.39
C ARG A 12 -12.22 14.11 -7.90
N TYR A 13 -11.32 13.20 -7.54
CA TYR A 13 -11.10 12.76 -6.16
C TYR A 13 -9.82 13.36 -5.58
N ARG A 14 -9.93 13.95 -4.39
CA ARG A 14 -8.77 14.43 -3.63
C ARG A 14 -8.05 13.33 -2.84
N LEU A 15 -8.74 12.23 -2.58
CA LEU A 15 -8.24 11.07 -1.86
C LEU A 15 -8.63 9.80 -2.60
N LEU A 16 -7.65 8.94 -2.88
CA LEU A 16 -7.86 7.54 -3.24
C LEU A 16 -7.39 6.64 -2.09
N VAL A 17 -8.25 5.70 -1.72
CA VAL A 17 -7.91 4.64 -0.77
C VAL A 17 -7.88 3.34 -1.54
N VAL A 18 -6.76 2.62 -1.43
CA VAL A 18 -6.56 1.27 -1.96
C VAL A 18 -6.42 0.33 -0.76
N PRO A 19 -7.54 -0.19 -0.20
CA PRO A 19 -7.47 -0.98 1.03
C PRO A 19 -6.67 -2.27 0.83
N THR A 20 -6.88 -2.91 -0.31
CA THR A 20 -6.13 -4.09 -0.77
C THR A 20 -6.27 -4.22 -2.28
N LEU A 21 -5.15 -4.22 -3.01
CA LEU A 21 -5.09 -4.58 -4.43
C LEU A 21 -3.91 -5.54 -4.65
N PHE A 22 -4.16 -6.84 -4.47
CA PHE A 22 -3.09 -7.84 -4.34
C PHE A 22 -2.17 -7.94 -5.57
N PRO A 23 -2.69 -8.19 -6.78
CA PRO A 23 -1.93 -8.00 -7.99
C PRO A 23 -2.01 -6.53 -8.44
N VAL A 24 -0.87 -5.91 -8.70
CA VAL A 24 -0.78 -4.58 -9.32
C VAL A 24 0.00 -4.70 -10.62
N THR A 25 -0.66 -4.35 -11.72
CA THR A 25 -0.02 -4.25 -13.04
C THR A 25 0.78 -2.95 -13.16
N ASP A 26 1.79 -2.93 -14.03
CA ASP A 26 2.56 -1.70 -14.32
C ASP A 26 1.65 -0.52 -14.73
N ALA A 27 0.57 -0.80 -15.45
CA ALA A 27 -0.39 0.23 -15.85
C ALA A 27 -1.22 0.78 -14.67
N GLN A 28 -1.52 -0.06 -13.67
CA GLN A 28 -2.19 0.39 -12.44
C GLN A 28 -1.20 1.16 -11.55
N ALA A 29 0.05 0.72 -11.43
CA ALA A 29 1.10 1.43 -10.72
C ALA A 29 1.32 2.83 -11.32
N ALA A 30 1.52 2.91 -12.65
CA ALA A 30 1.69 4.18 -13.35
C ALA A 30 0.47 5.12 -13.20
N TRP A 31 -0.74 4.57 -13.14
CA TRP A 31 -1.96 5.34 -12.88
C TRP A 31 -1.99 5.91 -11.46
N LEU A 32 -1.62 5.13 -10.45
CA LEU A 32 -1.50 5.60 -9.06
C LEU A 32 -0.40 6.67 -8.91
N GLU A 33 0.75 6.46 -9.55
CA GLU A 33 1.84 7.45 -9.59
C GLU A 33 1.39 8.76 -10.24
N ALA A 34 0.67 8.69 -11.38
CA ALA A 34 0.14 9.87 -12.04
C ALA A 34 -0.86 10.61 -11.14
N TYR A 35 -1.76 9.89 -10.48
CA TYR A 35 -2.71 10.48 -9.54
C TYR A 35 -2.02 11.26 -8.40
N VAL A 36 -0.98 10.69 -7.79
CA VAL A 36 -0.20 11.36 -6.74
C VAL A 36 0.57 12.56 -7.30
N ARG A 37 1.21 12.39 -8.47
CA ARG A 37 1.95 13.47 -9.16
C ARG A 37 1.06 14.66 -9.49
N ASP A 38 -0.20 14.42 -9.83
CA ASP A 38 -1.20 15.45 -10.13
C ASP A 38 -1.81 16.09 -8.87
N GLY A 39 -1.27 15.77 -7.68
CA GLY A 39 -1.64 16.39 -6.40
C GLY A 39 -2.70 15.63 -5.60
N GLY A 40 -3.06 14.41 -6.01
CA GLY A 40 -3.94 13.53 -5.26
C GLY A 40 -3.27 12.92 -4.02
N THR A 41 -4.05 12.61 -2.99
CA THR A 41 -3.57 11.87 -1.81
C THR A 41 -3.92 10.40 -1.94
N LEU A 42 -2.92 9.52 -1.80
CA LEU A 42 -3.09 8.07 -1.88
C LEU A 42 -2.89 7.42 -0.50
N VAL A 43 -3.82 6.57 -0.10
CA VAL A 43 -3.68 5.69 1.07
C VAL A 43 -3.68 4.25 0.58
N VAL A 44 -2.63 3.50 0.90
CA VAL A 44 -2.47 2.10 0.52
C VAL A 44 -2.48 1.23 1.76
N GLY A 45 -3.39 0.26 1.79
CA GLY A 45 -3.45 -0.75 2.84
C GLY A 45 -2.57 -1.97 2.55
N PRO A 46 -2.49 -2.90 3.52
CA PRO A 46 -1.63 -4.07 3.45
C PRO A 46 -1.95 -4.96 2.25
N LEU A 47 -1.02 -5.85 1.92
CA LEU A 47 -1.14 -6.83 0.83
C LEU A 47 -1.32 -6.23 -0.59
N THR A 48 -1.21 -4.93 -0.76
CA THR A 48 -1.27 -4.30 -2.08
C THR A 48 0.06 -4.44 -2.82
N GLY A 49 0.04 -4.76 -4.11
CA GLY A 49 1.25 -4.80 -4.95
C GLY A 49 2.17 -6.00 -4.71
N MET A 50 1.65 -7.06 -4.11
CA MET A 50 2.40 -8.27 -3.76
C MET A 50 2.80 -9.10 -4.98
N SER A 51 2.02 -9.04 -6.05
CA SER A 51 2.22 -9.86 -7.25
C SER A 51 1.93 -9.13 -8.55
N ASP A 52 2.40 -9.70 -9.66
CA ASP A 52 1.99 -9.33 -11.00
C ASP A 52 0.57 -9.84 -11.34
N ALA A 53 0.08 -9.52 -12.54
CA ALA A 53 -1.25 -9.95 -13.00
C ALA A 53 -1.41 -11.49 -13.09
N SER A 54 -0.31 -12.24 -13.12
CA SER A 54 -0.27 -13.70 -13.13
C SER A 54 -0.04 -14.30 -11.74
N LEU A 55 -0.15 -13.50 -10.68
CA LEU A 55 0.11 -13.89 -9.29
C LEU A 55 1.54 -14.36 -9.02
N ARG A 56 2.52 -13.91 -9.81
CA ARG A 56 3.93 -14.10 -9.49
C ARG A 56 4.37 -13.00 -8.53
N VAL A 57 5.02 -13.38 -7.45
CA VAL A 57 5.54 -12.43 -6.46
C VAL A 57 6.50 -11.45 -7.12
N VAL A 58 6.31 -10.16 -6.86
CA VAL A 58 7.25 -9.12 -7.28
C VAL A 58 8.44 -9.16 -6.32
N THR A 59 9.62 -9.48 -6.84
CA THR A 59 10.84 -9.58 -6.03
C THR A 59 11.47 -8.20 -5.73
N GLY A 60 12.33 -8.14 -4.72
CA GLY A 60 13.04 -6.92 -4.30
C GLY A 60 12.54 -6.28 -3.00
N GLY A 61 11.42 -6.75 -2.47
CA GLY A 61 10.78 -6.27 -1.24
C GLY A 61 9.36 -5.76 -1.50
N TYR A 62 8.49 -5.85 -0.50
CA TYR A 62 7.10 -5.39 -0.58
C TYR A 62 6.99 -3.85 -0.42
N PRO A 63 5.96 -3.16 -0.92
CA PRO A 63 4.87 -3.63 -1.78
C PRO A 63 5.25 -3.67 -3.27
N GLY A 64 6.38 -4.30 -3.59
CA GLY A 64 6.74 -4.70 -4.95
C GLY A 64 6.94 -3.50 -5.86
N VAL A 65 6.04 -3.35 -6.84
CA VAL A 65 6.07 -2.27 -7.85
C VAL A 65 5.75 -0.89 -7.25
N LEU A 66 5.10 -0.84 -6.08
CA LEU A 66 4.71 0.43 -5.44
C LEU A 66 5.75 0.95 -4.43
N ARG A 67 6.84 0.22 -4.18
CA ARG A 67 7.82 0.57 -3.13
C ARG A 67 8.40 1.99 -3.28
N GLU A 68 8.70 2.41 -4.52
CA GLU A 68 9.27 3.73 -4.80
C GLU A 68 8.19 4.82 -4.68
N LEU A 69 6.94 4.52 -5.05
CA LEU A 69 5.83 5.47 -4.89
C LEU A 69 5.51 5.71 -3.41
N LEU A 70 5.63 4.66 -2.58
CA LEU A 70 5.24 4.70 -1.17
C LEU A 70 6.40 5.00 -0.22
N GLY A 71 7.64 4.98 -0.70
CA GLY A 71 8.79 5.32 0.13
C GLY A 71 9.13 4.30 1.21
N VAL A 72 8.72 3.04 1.01
CA VAL A 72 8.90 1.97 1.98
C VAL A 72 9.33 0.68 1.31
N ARG A 73 10.09 -0.14 2.05
CA ARG A 73 10.49 -1.48 1.66
C ARG A 73 10.19 -2.47 2.78
N GLY A 74 9.29 -3.40 2.52
CA GLY A 74 8.93 -4.50 3.40
C GLY A 74 9.81 -5.72 3.21
N GLU A 75 10.20 -6.31 4.34
CA GLU A 75 11.03 -7.53 4.38
C GLU A 75 10.22 -8.76 4.76
N GLU A 76 9.26 -8.60 5.68
CA GLU A 76 8.48 -9.70 6.21
C GLU A 76 7.05 -9.25 6.54
N ILE A 77 6.11 -10.17 6.38
CA ILE A 77 4.71 -10.02 6.74
C ILE A 77 4.48 -10.73 8.06
N HIS A 78 3.84 -10.05 9.01
CA HIS A 78 3.61 -10.54 10.38
C HIS A 78 2.13 -10.39 10.75
N PRO A 79 1.25 -11.31 10.31
CA PRO A 79 -0.14 -11.35 10.76
C PRO A 79 -0.17 -11.59 12.27
N LEU A 80 -1.05 -10.91 12.98
CA LEU A 80 -1.21 -11.08 14.42
C LEU A 80 -2.16 -12.25 14.70
N ALA A 81 -1.83 -13.07 15.69
CA ALA A 81 -2.70 -14.15 16.13
C ALA A 81 -4.01 -13.59 16.73
N PRO A 82 -5.08 -14.39 16.82
CA PRO A 82 -6.27 -13.99 17.55
C PRO A 82 -5.92 -13.45 18.95
N GLN A 83 -6.54 -12.33 19.34
CA GLN A 83 -6.29 -11.60 20.59
C GLN A 83 -4.88 -11.03 20.78
N GLU A 84 -3.97 -11.25 19.82
CA GLU A 84 -2.70 -10.56 19.78
C GLU A 84 -2.91 -9.13 19.28
N THR A 85 -2.24 -8.18 19.95
CA THR A 85 -2.27 -6.77 19.58
C THR A 85 -0.84 -6.23 19.50
N ARG A 86 -0.70 -5.11 18.80
CA ARG A 86 0.50 -4.27 18.83
C ARG A 86 0.09 -2.83 19.08
N THR A 87 0.94 -2.09 19.78
CA THR A 87 0.73 -0.67 20.04
C THR A 87 1.75 0.12 19.25
N LEU A 88 1.26 1.02 18.41
CA LEU A 88 2.10 1.94 17.63
C LEU A 88 2.64 3.06 18.52
N SER A 89 3.61 3.82 18.02
CA SER A 89 4.26 4.88 18.80
C SER A 89 3.35 6.05 19.16
N ASP A 90 2.22 6.21 18.47
CA ASP A 90 1.17 7.19 18.78
C ASP A 90 0.14 6.67 19.80
N GLY A 91 0.31 5.42 20.28
CA GLY A 91 -0.60 4.76 21.22
C GLY A 91 -1.78 4.04 20.55
N THR A 92 -1.93 4.10 19.23
CA THR A 92 -2.93 3.34 18.49
C THR A 92 -2.68 1.84 18.67
N VAL A 93 -3.73 1.08 18.98
CA VAL A 93 -3.68 -0.38 19.10
C VAL A 93 -4.17 -0.99 17.80
N VAL A 94 -3.35 -1.87 17.22
CA VAL A 94 -3.69 -2.63 16.00
C VAL A 94 -3.81 -4.11 16.31
N GLU A 95 -4.65 -4.77 15.53
CA GLU A 95 -4.93 -6.20 15.54
C GLU A 95 -4.84 -6.76 14.11
N GLU A 96 -4.91 -8.07 13.96
CA GLU A 96 -4.92 -8.82 12.68
C GLU A 96 -3.64 -8.80 11.84
N TRP A 97 -3.01 -7.64 11.62
CA TRP A 97 -1.93 -7.51 10.65
C TRP A 97 -0.84 -6.52 11.03
N THR A 98 0.42 -6.92 10.83
CA THR A 98 1.58 -6.04 10.84
C THR A 98 2.57 -6.45 9.74
N GLU A 99 3.44 -5.53 9.35
CA GLU A 99 4.50 -5.77 8.37
C GLU A 99 5.80 -5.16 8.89
N LEU A 100 6.92 -5.85 8.65
CA LEU A 100 8.24 -5.31 8.91
C LEU A 100 8.66 -4.46 7.71
N LEU A 101 8.49 -3.14 7.86
CA LEU A 101 8.80 -2.15 6.83
C LEU A 101 9.98 -1.28 7.25
N ALA A 102 10.85 -0.96 6.29
CA ALA A 102 11.85 0.08 6.40
C ALA A 102 11.41 1.28 5.55
N ALA A 103 11.43 2.48 6.13
CA ALA A 103 11.25 3.72 5.37
C ALA A 103 12.50 3.99 4.52
N THR A 104 12.31 4.31 3.24
CA THR A 104 13.38 4.72 2.31
C THR A 104 13.34 6.22 2.06
N ASP A 105 12.14 6.75 1.78
CA ASP A 105 11.89 8.19 1.64
C ASP A 105 10.62 8.66 2.38
N ALA A 106 9.87 7.73 2.97
CA ALA A 106 8.69 8.03 3.77
C ALA A 106 9.03 8.60 5.15
N GLU A 107 8.13 9.43 5.67
CA GLU A 107 8.09 9.80 7.08
C GLU A 107 7.29 8.75 7.88
N VAL A 108 7.87 8.25 8.97
CA VAL A 108 7.18 7.32 9.87
C VAL A 108 6.32 8.13 10.84
N LEU A 109 5.00 7.91 10.78
CA LEU A 109 4.04 8.63 11.62
C LEU A 109 3.70 7.92 12.94
N ALA A 110 3.75 6.58 12.96
CA ALA A 110 3.33 5.75 14.09
C ALA A 110 4.09 4.41 14.14
#